data_AF-A0A948QN37-F1
#
_entry.id   AF-A0A948QN37-F1
#
_cell.length_a   1.000
_cell.length_b   1.000
_cell.length_c   1.000
_cell.angle_alpha   90.00
_cell.angle_beta   90.00
_cell.angle_gamma   90.00
#
_symmetry.space_group_name_H-M   'P 1'
#
loop_
_entity.id
_entity.type
_entity.pdbx_description
1 polymer ?
#
loop_
_entity_poly.entity_id
_entity_poly.type
_entity_poly.pdbx_seq_one_letter_code
_entity_poly.pdbx_strand_id
1 'polypeptide(L)'
;LTYGDLDALSPYNTYINYGLPPGPICSPGLSSIISALYPANTDLMFFFATGEGTHQFSKYYDEHLKGQKTRGAGKKRNAAVK
;
A
#
# COMPACT_ATOMS: atom_id res chain seq x y z
N LEU A 1 -15.26 -4.35 -2.08
CA LEU A 1 -14.51 -4.83 -0.91
C LEU A 1 -14.94 -4.02 0.30
N THR A 2 -15.56 -4.67 1.27
CA THR A 2 -15.94 -4.15 2.57
C THR A 2 -14.93 -4.61 3.64
N TYR A 3 -15.04 -4.11 4.87
CA TYR A 3 -14.22 -4.62 5.97
C TYR A 3 -14.49 -6.11 6.27
N GLY A 4 -15.74 -6.57 6.12
CA GLY A 4 -16.07 -7.98 6.34
C GLY A 4 -15.44 -8.92 5.31
N ASP A 5 -15.12 -8.42 4.11
CA ASP A 5 -14.44 -9.23 3.09
C ASP A 5 -12.98 -9.55 3.48
N LEU A 6 -12.38 -8.79 4.40
CA LEU A 6 -11.01 -9.03 4.88
C LEU A 6 -10.91 -10.29 5.75
N ASP A 7 -12.03 -10.75 6.32
CA ASP A 7 -12.09 -11.93 7.18
C ASP A 7 -12.44 -13.21 6.40
N ALA A 8 -12.55 -13.10 5.06
CA ALA A 8 -12.90 -14.24 4.22
C ALA A 8 -11.85 -15.36 4.28
N LEU A 9 -12.31 -16.58 4.57
CA LEU A 9 -11.46 -17.77 4.61
C LEU A 9 -11.11 -18.21 3.18
N SER A 10 -9.89 -17.88 2.75
CA SER A 10 -9.34 -18.26 1.45
C SER A 10 -7.83 -18.44 1.57
N PRO A 11 -7.22 -19.42 0.88
CA PRO A 11 -5.77 -19.57 0.86
C PRO A 11 -5.06 -18.38 0.18
N TYR A 12 -5.79 -17.51 -0.53
CA TYR A 12 -5.27 -16.28 -1.13
C TYR A 12 -5.36 -15.05 -0.22
N ASN A 13 -6.01 -15.14 0.96
CA ASN A 13 -6.18 -14.00 1.84
C ASN A 13 -4.91 -13.73 2.67
N THR A 14 -4.14 -12.72 2.28
CA THR A 14 -2.90 -12.31 2.96
C THR A 14 -3.12 -11.47 4.22
N TYR A 15 -4.37 -11.14 4.59
CA TYR A 15 -4.67 -10.59 5.92
C TYR A 15 -4.62 -11.66 7.01
N ILE A 16 -4.88 -12.93 6.66
CA ILE A 16 -5.00 -14.04 7.62
C ILE A 16 -3.83 -15.02 7.49
N ASN A 17 -3.38 -15.29 6.25
CA ASN A 17 -2.30 -16.23 5.99
C ASN A 17 -0.97 -15.50 5.80
N TYR A 18 0.07 -15.94 6.54
CA TYR A 18 1.42 -15.43 6.38
C TYR A 18 2.10 -15.96 5.12
N GLY A 19 2.95 -15.14 4.51
CA GLY A 19 3.73 -15.50 3.33
C GLY A 19 3.03 -15.18 2.00
N LEU A 20 3.48 -15.83 0.93
CA LEU A 20 2.90 -15.67 -0.40
C LEU A 20 1.66 -16.58 -0.58
N PRO A 21 0.66 -16.16 -1.37
CA PRO A 21 -0.46 -17.03 -1.74
C PRO A 21 0.01 -18.24 -2.59
N PRO A 22 -0.84 -19.27 -2.77
CA PRO A 22 -0.47 -20.49 -3.51
C PRO A 22 -0.06 -20.27 -4.97
N GLY A 23 -0.45 -19.13 -5.56
CA GLY A 23 -0.11 -18.77 -6.94
C GLY A 23 -0.34 -17.28 -7.21
N PRO A 24 0.03 -16.80 -8.41
CA PRO A 24 -0.17 -15.40 -8.79
C PRO A 24 -1.66 -15.05 -8.89
N ILE A 25 -1.99 -13.79 -8.61
CA ILE A 25 -3.36 -13.26 -8.74
C ILE A 25 -3.62 -12.60 -10.10
N CYS A 26 -2.56 -12.35 -10.88
CA CYS A 26 -2.64 -11.74 -12.21
C CYS A 26 -1.39 -12.05 -13.04
N SER A 27 -1.40 -11.63 -14.30
CA SER A 27 -0.23 -11.64 -15.17
C SER A 27 0.59 -10.35 -14.97
N PRO A 28 1.79 -10.41 -14.37
CA PRO A 28 2.58 -9.21 -14.10
C PRO A 28 3.21 -8.63 -15.37
N GLY A 29 3.36 -7.31 -15.42
CA GLY A 29 4.15 -6.63 -16.46
C GLY A 29 5.66 -6.77 -16.21
N LEU A 30 6.46 -6.45 -17.24
CA LEU A 30 7.93 -6.57 -17.16
C LEU A 30 8.52 -5.77 -15.99
N SER A 31 8.05 -4.54 -15.75
CA SER A 31 8.51 -3.72 -14.63
C SER A 31 8.24 -4.38 -13.27
N SER A 32 7.12 -5.09 -13.11
CA SER A 32 6.78 -5.80 -11.88
C SER A 32 7.71 -7.00 -11.66
N ILE A 33 8.05 -7.73 -12.72
CA ILE A 33 8.99 -8.86 -12.67
C ILE A 33 10.38 -8.37 -12.27
N ILE A 34 10.87 -7.28 -12.87
CA ILE A 34 12.18 -6.71 -12.55
C ILE A 34 12.23 -6.27 -11.08
N SER A 35 11.20 -5.58 -10.58
CA SER A 35 11.14 -5.15 -9.16
C SER A 35 11.10 -6.32 -8.18
N ALA A 36 10.47 -7.43 -8.54
CA ALA A 36 10.46 -8.63 -7.72
C ALA A 36 11.83 -9.33 -7.66
N LEU A 37 12.58 -9.33 -8.77
CA LEU A 37 13.91 -9.93 -8.84
C LEU A 37 15.01 -9.03 -8.25
N TYR A 38 14.87 -7.72 -8.41
CA TYR A 38 15.86 -6.72 -8.02
C TYR A 38 15.22 -5.60 -7.18
N PRO A 39 14.76 -5.90 -5.95
CA PRO A 39 14.12 -4.92 -5.10
C PRO A 39 15.13 -3.86 -4.62
N ALA A 40 14.62 -2.68 -4.26
CA ALA A 40 15.42 -1.68 -3.58
C ALA A 40 15.84 -2.19 -2.19
N ASN A 41 17.09 -1.93 -1.80
CA ASN A 41 17.59 -2.28 -0.47
C ASN A 41 17.12 -1.23 0.55
N THR A 42 16.04 -1.52 1.27
CA THR A 42 15.43 -0.61 2.25
C THR A 42 14.80 -1.38 3.41
N ASP A 43 14.66 -0.71 4.55
CA ASP A 43 13.94 -1.24 5.72
C ASP A 43 12.45 -0.82 5.76
N LEU A 44 11.90 -0.34 4.64
CA LEU A 44 10.55 0.22 4.61
C LEU A 44 9.50 -0.91 4.62
N MET A 45 8.67 -0.95 5.65
CA MET A 45 7.68 -2.02 5.85
C MET A 45 6.23 -1.61 5.58
N PHE A 46 5.92 -0.32 5.67
CA PHE A 46 4.56 0.17 5.54
C PHE A 46 4.46 1.24 4.44
N PHE A 47 3.35 1.25 3.71
CA PHE A 47 3.07 2.27 2.71
C PHE A 47 1.58 2.57 2.62
N PHE A 48 1.23 3.79 2.19
CA PHE A 48 -0.13 4.15 1.81
C PHE A 48 -0.13 5.16 0.67
N ALA A 49 -1.17 5.14 -0.16
CA ALA A 49 -1.34 6.12 -1.23
C ALA A 49 -1.67 7.50 -0.64
N THR A 50 -0.99 8.55 -1.10
CA THR A 50 -1.18 9.93 -0.61
C THR A 50 -2.46 10.58 -1.14
N GLY A 51 -2.95 10.10 -2.29
CA GLY A 51 -4.07 10.72 -3.03
C GLY A 51 -3.63 11.66 -4.15
N GLU A 52 -2.33 11.95 -4.27
CA GLU A 52 -1.72 12.77 -5.33
C GLU A 52 -1.04 11.93 -6.42
N GLY A 53 -1.33 10.63 -6.46
CA GLY A 53 -0.65 9.68 -7.36
C GLY A 53 0.70 9.18 -6.83
N THR A 54 1.04 9.50 -5.58
CA THR A 54 2.28 9.06 -4.92
C THR A 54 1.99 8.16 -3.71
N HIS A 55 3.05 7.55 -3.16
CA HIS A 55 2.99 6.73 -1.95
C HIS A 55 3.90 7.31 -0.89
N GLN A 56 3.45 7.28 0.36
CA GLN A 56 4.31 7.54 1.51
C GLN A 56 4.73 6.20 2.10
N PHE A 57 6.02 6.06 2.41
CA PHE A 57 6.62 4.87 3.00
C PHE A 57 7.13 5.17 4.42
N SER A 58 7.17 4.14 5.26
CA SER A 58 7.64 4.23 6.64
C SER A 58 8.22 2.90 7.12
N LYS A 59 9.23 2.98 8.00
CA LYS A 59 9.84 1.81 8.62
C LYS A 59 9.00 1.29 9.79
N TYR A 60 8.45 2.21 10.59
CA TYR A 60 7.72 1.87 11.81
C TYR A 60 6.22 2.12 11.66
N TYR A 61 5.42 1.33 12.40
CA TYR A 61 3.96 1.40 12.34
C TYR A 61 3.42 2.74 12.88
N ASP A 62 4.03 3.31 13.91
CA ASP A 62 3.58 4.60 14.45
C ASP A 62 3.77 5.75 13.46
N GLU A 63 4.84 5.71 12.67
CA GLU A 63 5.09 6.67 11.58
C GLU A 63 4.03 6.53 10.49
N HIS A 64 3.70 5.30 10.13
CA HIS A 64 2.64 4.98 9.18
C HIS A 64 1.30 5.60 9.62
N LEU A 65 0.90 5.34 10.87
CA LEU A 65 -0.34 5.87 11.44
C LEU A 65 -0.34 7.40 11.52
N LYS A 66 0.78 8.00 11.92
CA LYS A 66 0.93 9.46 11.95
C LYS A 66 0.78 10.06 10.55
N GLY A 67 1.43 9.46 9.55
CA GLY A 67 1.32 9.88 8.15
C GLY A 67 -0.11 9.80 7.61
N GLN A 68 -0.82 8.70 7.88
CA GLN A 68 -2.22 8.54 7.48
C GLN A 68 -3.14 9.60 8.11
N LYS A 69 -2.94 9.92 9.40
CA LYS A 69 -3.71 10.97 10.09
C LYS A 69 -3.49 12.35 9.46
N THR A 70 -2.25 12.66 9.07
CA THR A 70 -1.91 13.96 8.46
C THR A 70 -2.29 14.07 6.99
N ARG A 71 -2.52 12.95 6.28
CA ARG A 71 -2.92 12.92 4.85
C ARG A 71 -4.14 13.81 4.54
N GLY A 72 -5.08 13.94 5.49
CA GLY A 72 -6.28 14.76 5.34
C GLY A 72 -6.14 16.24 5.71
N ALA A 73 -5.07 16.63 6.41
CA ALA A 73 -4.92 17.97 6.98
C ALA A 73 -4.43 19.04 5.98
N GLY A 74 -3.90 18.62 4.82
CA GLY A 74 -3.40 19.51 3.76
C GLY A 74 -4.47 20.05 2.81
N LYS A 75 -5.75 19.71 3.00
CA LYS A 75 -6.84 20.06 2.06
C LYS A 75 -7.33 21.51 2.20
N LYS A 76 -6.43 22.50 2.31
CA LYS A 76 -6.76 23.89 1.90
C LYS A 76 -6.60 23.96 0.39
N ARG A 77 -7.65 23.56 -0.33
CA ARG A 77 -7.75 23.76 -1.78
C ARG A 77 -7.70 25.27 -2.03
N ASN A 78 -6.68 25.76 -2.73
CA ASN A 78 -6.71 27.09 -3.34
C ASN A 78 -7.87 27.13 -4.35
N ALA A 79 -9.04 27.50 -3.87
CA ALA A 79 -10.19 27.87 -4.69
C ALA A 79 -10.06 29.35 -5.06
N ALA A 80 -9.12 29.68 -5.94
CA ALA A 80 -9.08 30.95 -6.66
C ALA A 80 -7.95 30.94 -7.69
N VAL A 81 -8.23 30.43 -8.89
CA VAL A 81 -7.73 31.06 -10.12
C VAL A 81 -8.89 30.98 -11.10
N LYS A 82 -9.53 32.12 -11.32
CA LYS A 82 -10.44 32.37 -12.43
C LYS A 82 -9.71 33.31 -13.38
#